data_AF-A0A0F9C6R4-F1
#
_entry.id   AF-A0A0F9C6R4-F1
#
_cell.length_a   1.000
_cell.length_b   1.000
_cell.length_c   1.000
_cell.angle_alpha   90.00
_cell.angle_beta   90.00
_cell.angle_gamma   90.00
#
_symmetry.space_group_name_H-M   'P 1'
#
loop_
_entity.id
_entity.type
_entity.pdbx_description
1 polymer ?
#
loop_
_entity_poly.entity_id
_entity_poly.type
_entity_poly.pdbx_seq_one_letter_code
_entity_poly.pdbx_strand_id
1 'polypeptide(L)' 'MTILLIVANSEGERRCDAKCYVASGLDCDCVCDGQNHGKGINAALAESTRWQPLIDKLVDLGCQVTIETDAQMVLGFERS' A
#
# COMPACT_ATOMS: atom_id res chain seq x y z
N MET A 1 -13.20 -2.34 -2.26
CA MET A 1 -12.14 -3.36 -2.14
C MET A 1 -10.89 -2.55 -1.97
N THR A 2 -10.33 -2.50 -0.76
CA THR A 2 -9.31 -1.51 -0.43
C THR A 2 -7.94 -2.04 -0.83
N ILE A 3 -7.31 -1.42 -1.84
CA ILE A 3 -5.99 -1.80 -2.35
C ILE A 3 -5.01 -0.66 -2.10
N LEU A 4 -4.27 -0.76 -1.01
CA LEU A 4 -3.40 0.34 -0.59
C LEU A 4 -2.26 0.59 -1.59
N LEU A 5 -1.68 -0.45 -2.18
CA LEU A 5 -0.57 -0.31 -3.14
C LEU A 5 -0.53 -1.45 -4.15
N ILE A 6 -0.34 -1.12 -5.43
CA ILE A 6 0.00 -2.06 -6.50
C ILE A 6 1.31 -1.60 -7.13
N VAL A 7 2.21 -2.54 -7.37
CA VAL A 7 3.46 -2.34 -8.10
C VAL A 7 3.53 -3.37 -9.21
N ALA A 8 3.71 -2.89 -10.43
CA ALA A 8 3.88 -3.73 -11.61
C ALA A 8 5.20 -3.41 -12.32
N ASN A 9 5.91 -4.45 -12.74
CA ASN A 9 7.10 -4.37 -13.59
C ASN A 9 7.12 -5.56 -14.58
N SER A 10 8.23 -5.74 -15.29
CA SER A 10 8.41 -6.85 -16.25
C SER A 10 8.40 -8.24 -15.61
N GLU A 11 8.64 -8.34 -14.30
CA GLU A 11 8.66 -9.61 -13.54
C GLU A 11 7.29 -10.00 -12.99
N GLY A 12 6.36 -9.04 -12.93
CA GLY A 12 4.99 -9.28 -12.49
C GLY A 12 4.44 -8.16 -11.65
N GLU A 13 3.38 -8.47 -10.90
CA GLU A 13 2.64 -7.52 -10.10
C GLU A 13 2.59 -7.98 -8.64
N ARG A 14 2.93 -7.07 -7.72
CA ARG A 14 2.82 -7.26 -6.27
C ARG A 14 1.84 -6.26 -5.68
N ARG A 15 1.06 -6.68 -4.70
CA ARG A 15 -0.01 -5.86 -4.09
C ARG A 15 0.09 -5.83 -2.57
N CYS A 16 -0.32 -4.72 -1.97
CA CYS A 16 -0.64 -4.58 -0.56
C CYS A 16 -2.12 -4.24 -0.44
N ASP A 17 -2.94 -5.22 -0.08
CA ASP A 17 -4.38 -5.10 0.03
C ASP A 17 -4.89 -5.63 1.38
N ALA A 18 -6.21 -5.77 1.49
CA ALA A 18 -6.87 -6.32 2.67
C ALA A 18 -6.31 -7.66 3.13
N LYS A 19 -5.89 -8.55 2.22
CA LYS A 19 -5.34 -9.85 2.60
C LYS A 19 -4.04 -9.70 3.39
N CYS A 20 -3.24 -8.69 3.10
CA CYS A 20 -1.99 -8.43 3.82
C CYS A 20 -2.26 -7.89 5.23
N TYR A 21 -3.01 -6.79 5.36
CA TYR A 21 -3.17 -6.15 6.67
C TYR A 21 -4.13 -6.89 7.61
N VAL A 22 -4.92 -7.85 7.12
CA VAL A 22 -5.73 -8.75 7.97
C VAL A 22 -5.12 -10.15 8.15
N ALA A 23 -3.99 -10.44 7.51
CA ALA A 23 -3.39 -11.77 7.59
C ALA A 23 -2.92 -12.12 9.00
N SER A 24 -2.91 -13.43 9.27
CA SER A 24 -2.26 -14.04 10.41
C SER A 24 -1.34 -15.15 9.89
N GLY A 25 -0.03 -15.02 10.08
CA GLY A 25 0.97 -15.94 9.52
C GLY A 25 2.38 -15.36 9.49
N LEU A 26 3.34 -16.13 8.98
CA LEU A 26 4.75 -15.72 8.88
C LEU A 26 5.15 -15.22 7.47
N ASP A 27 4.31 -15.43 6.46
CA ASP A 27 4.65 -15.15 5.07
C ASP A 27 3.94 -13.88 4.57
N CYS A 28 4.72 -12.90 4.07
CA CYS A 28 4.22 -11.80 3.26
C CYS A 28 5.08 -11.69 2.00
N ASP A 29 4.47 -11.91 0.84
CA ASP A 29 5.03 -11.62 -0.48
C ASP A 29 4.51 -10.27 -1.03
N CYS A 30 3.82 -9.51 -0.19
CA CYS A 30 3.25 -8.20 -0.47
C CYS A 30 4.33 -7.14 -0.75
N VAL A 31 4.00 -6.10 -1.50
CA VAL A 31 4.94 -5.00 -1.84
C VAL A 31 5.50 -4.25 -0.60
N CYS A 32 4.79 -4.28 0.54
CA CYS A 32 5.28 -3.65 1.76
C CYS A 32 6.30 -4.53 2.54
N ASP A 33 6.69 -5.69 1.99
CA ASP A 33 7.63 -6.66 2.58
C ASP A 33 7.31 -6.96 4.06
N GLY A 34 6.02 -7.13 4.36
CA GLY A 34 5.52 -7.49 5.69
C GLY A 34 5.25 -6.33 6.64
N GLN A 35 5.57 -5.08 6.28
CA GLN A 35 5.43 -3.94 7.20
C GLN A 35 4.01 -3.71 7.74
N ASN A 36 2.98 -4.09 6.97
CA ASN A 36 1.57 -3.96 7.40
C ASN A 36 0.91 -5.29 7.71
N HIS A 37 1.64 -6.40 7.67
CA HIS A 37 1.10 -7.73 7.85
C HIS A 37 0.40 -7.86 9.21
N GLY A 38 -0.89 -8.19 9.20
CA GLY A 38 -1.70 -8.35 10.42
C GLY A 38 -1.93 -7.09 11.27
N LYS A 39 -1.53 -5.90 10.81
CA LYS A 39 -1.68 -4.65 11.59
C LYS A 39 -3.10 -4.07 11.59
N GLY A 40 -3.96 -4.54 10.70
CA GLY A 40 -5.29 -3.98 10.47
C GLY A 40 -5.27 -2.72 9.59
N ILE A 41 -6.45 -2.39 9.06
CA ILE A 41 -6.63 -1.35 8.03
C ILE A 41 -6.21 0.05 8.50
N ASN A 42 -6.54 0.43 9.73
CA ASN A 42 -6.26 1.78 10.25
C ASN A 42 -4.77 2.04 10.39
N ALA A 43 -4.01 1.05 10.87
CA ALA A 43 -2.56 1.15 10.98
C ALA A 43 -1.92 1.16 9.58
N ALA A 44 -2.39 0.31 8.67
CA ALA A 44 -1.87 0.27 7.30
C ALA A 44 -2.12 1.59 6.53
N LEU A 45 -3.26 2.26 6.74
CA LEU A 45 -3.56 3.60 6.19
C LEU A 45 -2.74 4.72 6.84
N ALA A 46 -2.53 4.67 8.15
CA ALA A 46 -1.68 5.65 8.81
C ALA A 46 -0.22 5.57 8.28
N GLU A 47 0.29 4.35 8.14
CA GLU A 47 1.63 4.10 7.62
C GLU A 47 1.75 4.32 6.11
N SER A 48 0.65 4.28 5.34
CA SER A 48 0.72 4.55 3.88
C SER A 48 1.17 5.95 3.54
N THR A 49 0.97 6.92 4.45
CA THR A 49 1.55 8.27 4.31
C THR A 49 3.08 8.28 4.36
N ARG A 50 3.72 7.23 4.89
CA ARG A 50 5.17 7.07 4.97
C ARG A 50 5.75 6.26 3.81
N TRP A 51 4.94 5.84 2.84
CA TRP A 51 5.41 5.05 1.71
C TRP A 51 6.14 5.86 0.63
N GLN A 52 6.20 7.19 0.75
CA GLN A 52 6.86 8.03 -0.26
C GLN A 52 8.27 7.55 -0.64
N PRO A 53 9.18 7.22 0.32
CA PRO A 53 10.52 6.74 -0.04
C PRO A 53 10.50 5.36 -0.75
N LEU A 54 9.52 4.51 -0.45
CA LEU A 54 9.33 3.24 -1.13
C LEU A 54 8.81 3.47 -2.56
N ILE A 55 7.85 4.37 -2.73
CA ILE A 55 7.28 4.73 -4.03
C ILE A 55 8.36 5.33 -4.94
N ASP A 56 9.16 6.28 -4.42
CA ASP A 56 10.23 6.91 -5.17
C ASP A 56 11.23 5.86 -5.68
N LYS A 57 11.67 4.96 -4.79
CA LYS A 57 12.55 3.84 -5.17
C LYS A 57 11.94 2.94 -6.25
N LEU A 58 10.64 2.64 -6.16
CA LEU A 58 9.96 1.77 -7.13
C LEU A 58 9.84 2.45 -8.50
N VAL A 59 9.56 3.76 -8.52
CA VAL A 59 9.52 4.56 -9.76
C VAL A 59 10.92 4.65 -10.38
N ASP A 60 11.96 4.86 -9.58
CA ASP A 60 13.36 4.87 -10.06
C ASP A 60 13.77 3.52 -10.67
N LEU A 61 13.20 2.42 -10.19
CA LEU A 61 13.36 1.08 -10.76
C LEU A 61 12.48 0.83 -12.01
N GLY A 62 11.76 1.84 -12.48
CA GLY A 62 10.87 1.75 -13.65
C GLY A 62 9.56 1.01 -13.39
N CYS A 63 9.17 0.82 -12.13
CA CYS A 63 7.90 0.16 -11.80
C CYS A 63 6.73 1.14 -11.97
N GLN A 64 5.61 0.63 -12.48
CA GLN A 64 4.35 1.35 -12.42
C GLN A 64 3.74 1.17 -11.02
N VAL A 65 3.44 2.27 -10.35
CA VAL A 65 2.89 2.28 -8.99
C VAL A 65 1.46 2.85 -9.01
N THR A 66 0.53 2.19 -8.34
CA THR A 66 -0.86 2.64 -8.20
C THR A 66 -1.31 2.53 -6.75
N ILE A 67 -1.99 3.56 -6.24
CA ILE A 67 -2.47 3.66 -4.85
C ILE A 67 -3.98 3.84 -4.90
N GLU A 68 -4.73 2.87 -4.39
CA GLU A 68 -6.21 2.88 -4.38
C GLU A 68 -6.74 2.79 -2.95
N THR A 69 -6.92 3.93 -2.31
CA THR A 69 -7.57 3.95 -1.00
C THR A 69 -9.07 4.21 -1.16
N ASP A 70 -9.91 3.44 -0.47
CA ASP A 70 -11.36 3.70 -0.33
C ASP A 70 -11.62 4.94 0.59
N ALA A 71 -10.69 5.90 0.59
CA ALA A 71 -10.63 6.99 1.55
C ALA A 71 -11.64 8.12 1.22
N GLN A 72 -12.91 7.90 1.54
CA GLN A 72 -13.83 9.00 1.88
C GLN A 72 -13.43 9.74 3.19
N MET A 73 -12.21 9.53 3.73
CA MET A 73 -11.80 10.06 5.04
C MET A 73 -10.55 10.97 5.05
N VAL A 74 -9.96 11.35 3.90
CA VAL A 74 -8.73 12.18 3.86
C VAL A 74 -8.94 13.59 3.28
N LEU A 75 -10.18 14.01 3.00
CA LEU A 75 -10.45 15.41 2.61
C LEU A 75 -11.29 16.12 3.68
N GLY A 76 -10.67 16.33 4.83
CA GLY A 76 -10.91 17.50 5.68
C GLY A 76 -10.17 18.73 5.13
N PHE A 77 -10.36 19.04 3.85
CA PHE A 77 -10.03 20.34 3.27
C PHE A 77 -11.26 20.79 2.48
N GLU A 78 -12.17 21.46 3.18
CA GLU A 78 -13.20 22.26 2.55
C GLU A 78 -12.51 23.33 1.69
N ARG A 79 -12.77 23.29 0.38
CA ARG A 79 -12.37 24.35 -0.54
C ARG A 79 -13.17 25.60 -0.14
N SER A 80 -12.49 26.61 0.36
CA SER A 80 -12.91 28.01 0.29
C SER A 80 -11.94 28.79 -0.59
#